data_AF-A0A0L7QUU5-F1
#
_entry.id   AF-A0A0L7QUU5-F1
#
_cell.length_a   1.000
_cell.length_b   1.000
_cell.length_c   1.000
_cell.angle_alpha   90.00
_cell.angle_beta   90.00
_cell.angle_gamma   90.00
#
_symmetry.space_group_name_H-M   'P 1'
#
loop_
_entity.id
_entity.type
_entity.pdbx_description
1 polymer ?
#
loop_
_entity_poly.entity_id
_entity_poly.type
_entity_poly.pdbx_seq_one_letter_code
_entity_poly.pdbx_strand_id
1 'polypeptide(L)' 'IYGYATNTKIKFIIVLPSSNSLRDNDVKMTFKKLHAAYSNAVCNPFYIPGDQLNSKSFDSAVIEIMGNISRF' A
#
# COMPACT_ATOMS: atom_id res chain seq x y z
N ILE A 1 5.40 13.59 -0.58
CA ILE A 1 4.10 12.87 -0.56
C ILE A 1 3.94 12.21 -1.91
N TYR A 2 3.57 10.92 -1.94
CA TYR A 2 3.35 10.18 -3.19
C TYR A 2 1.91 9.67 -3.23
N GLY A 3 1.32 9.65 -4.42
CA GLY A 3 -0.05 9.19 -4.64
C GLY A 3 -0.17 8.27 -5.86
N TYR A 4 -1.05 7.28 -5.76
CA TYR A 4 -1.34 6.33 -6.83
C TYR A 4 -2.84 6.01 -6.87
N ALA A 5 -3.45 6.09 -8.05
CA ALA A 5 -4.85 5.75 -8.25
C ALA A 5 -4.97 4.53 -9.16
N THR A 6 -5.78 3.55 -8.74
CA THR A 6 -6.09 2.38 -9.56
C THR A 6 -7.23 2.67 -10.54
N ASN A 7 -7.41 1.79 -11.53
CA ASN A 7 -8.56 1.84 -12.43
C ASN A 7 -9.90 1.71 -11.68
N THR A 8 -9.92 0.98 -10.56
CA THR A 8 -11.07 0.82 -9.66
C THR A 8 -11.30 2.02 -8.73
N LYS A 9 -10.61 3.14 -8.96
CA LYS A 9 -10.73 4.40 -8.21
C LYS A 9 -10.27 4.32 -6.75
N ILE A 10 -9.52 3.28 -6.38
CA ILE A 10 -8.84 3.20 -5.09
C ILE A 10 -7.60 4.10 -5.13
N LYS A 11 -7.40 4.89 -4.08
CA LYS A 11 -6.29 5.85 -3.97
C LYS A 11 -5.37 5.44 -2.84
N PHE A 12 -4.11 5.17 -3.15
CA PHE A 12 -3.04 4.95 -2.19
C PHE A 12 -2.27 6.25 -1.99
N ILE A 13 -2.05 6.62 -0.74
CA ILE A 13 -1.28 7.81 -0.37
C ILE A 13 -0.17 7.38 0.58
N ILE A 14 1.07 7.72 0.24
CA ILE A 14 2.25 7.44 1.06
C ILE A 14 2.86 8.78 1.48
N VAL A 15 3.01 8.96 2.79
CA VAL A 15 3.65 10.12 3.40
C VAL A 15 5.00 9.67 3.95
N LEU A 16 6.07 10.30 3.48
CA LEU A 16 7.44 10.05 3.90
C LEU A 16 8.06 11.36 4.40
N PRO A 17 9.02 11.29 5.35
CA PRO A 17 9.83 12.44 5.73
C PRO A 17 10.60 12.99 4.53
N SER A 18 10.94 14.29 4.58
CA SER A 18 11.69 14.98 3.52
C SER A 18 13.09 14.44 3.29
N SER A 19 13.66 13.69 4.24
CA SER A 19 14.98 13.05 4.13
C SER A 19 15.00 11.86 3.17
N ASN A 20 13.85 11.25 2.88
CA ASN A 20 13.77 9.97 2.18
C ASN A 20 13.26 10.21 0.75
N SER A 21 14.15 10.72 -0.12
CA SER A 21 13.87 10.84 -1.55
C SER A 21 14.00 9.47 -2.22
N LEU A 22 12.88 8.84 -2.54
CA LEU A 22 12.85 7.57 -3.25
C LEU A 22 12.94 7.79 -4.76
N ARG A 23 13.58 6.84 -5.45
CA ARG A 23 13.56 6.80 -6.92
C ARG A 23 12.16 6.45 -7.40
N ASP A 24 11.74 7.04 -8.50
CA ASP A 24 10.39 6.83 -9.07
C ASP A 24 10.07 5.35 -9.33
N ASN A 25 11.07 4.55 -9.70
CA ASN A 25 10.89 3.11 -9.93
C ASN A 25 10.54 2.35 -8.64
N ASP A 26 11.19 2.69 -7.53
CA ASP A 26 10.94 2.06 -6.23
C ASP A 26 9.54 2.45 -5.72
N VAL A 27 9.16 3.72 -5.89
CA VAL A 27 7.80 4.21 -5.57
C VAL A 27 6.75 3.46 -6.38
N LYS A 28 6.94 3.31 -7.70
CA LYS A 28 6.01 2.54 -8.56
C LYS A 28 5.92 1.08 -8.14
N MET A 29 7.04 0.44 -7.80
CA MET A 29 7.05 -0.95 -7.36
C MET A 29 6.32 -1.13 -6.02
N THR A 30 6.53 -0.21 -5.09
CA THR A 30 5.81 -0.15 -3.81
C THR A 30 4.31 -0.06 -4.01
N PHE A 31 3.84 0.86 -4.86
CA PHE A 31 2.41 0.99 -5.13
C PHE A 31 1.81 -0.27 -5.76
N LYS A 32 2.56 -0.97 -6.63
CA LYS A 32 2.12 -2.27 -7.16
C LYS A 32 1.99 -3.33 -6.06
N LYS A 33 2.96 -3.42 -5.15
CA LYS A 33 2.91 -4.36 -4.01
C LYS A 33 1.74 -4.04 -3.06
N LEU A 34 1.53 -2.77 -2.74
CA LEU A 34 0.38 -2.32 -1.93
C LEU A 34 -0.95 -2.65 -2.58
N HIS A 35 -1.07 -2.42 -3.89
CA HIS A 35 -2.29 -2.75 -4.62
C HIS A 35 -2.57 -4.26 -4.57
N ALA A 36 -1.54 -5.11 -4.75
CA ALA A 36 -1.71 -6.56 -4.64
C ALA A 36 -2.14 -6.99 -3.23
N ALA A 37 -1.51 -6.45 -2.18
CA ALA A 37 -1.87 -6.72 -0.79
C ALA A 37 -3.31 -6.28 -0.48
N TYR A 38 -3.70 -5.10 -0.95
CA TYR A 38 -5.06 -4.58 -0.78
C TYR A 38 -6.08 -5.47 -1.48
N SER A 39 -5.85 -5.82 -2.74
CA SER A 39 -6.73 -6.71 -3.51
C SER A 39 -6.95 -8.05 -2.81
N ASN A 40 -5.90 -8.66 -2.26
CA ASN A 40 -6.05 -9.90 -1.50
C ASN A 40 -6.89 -9.73 -0.22
N ALA A 41 -6.75 -8.59 0.45
CA ALA A 41 -7.47 -8.32 1.69
C ALA A 41 -8.95 -8.02 1.46
N VAL A 42 -9.30 -7.27 0.40
CA VAL A 42 -10.70 -6.95 0.07
C VAL A 42 -11.43 -8.07 -0.69
N CYS A 43 -10.70 -8.97 -1.35
CA CYS A 43 -11.27 -10.20 -1.94
C CYS A 43 -11.56 -11.29 -0.88
N ASN A 44 -11.42 -10.98 0.41
CA ASN A 44 -11.83 -11.86 1.49
C ASN A 44 -13.37 -11.89 1.59
N PRO A 45 -14.02 -13.08 1.62
CA PRO A 45 -15.48 -13.18 1.66
C PRO A 45 -16.12 -12.62 2.95
N PHE A 46 -15.33 -12.37 3.99
CA PHE A 46 -15.78 -11.76 5.25
C PHE A 46 -15.55 -10.24 5.29
N TYR A 47 -14.94 -9.65 4.26
CA TYR A 47 -14.79 -8.20 4.16
C TYR A 47 -16.10 -7.58 3.64
N ILE A 48 -16.58 -6.55 4.34
CA ILE A 48 -17.73 -5.77 3.93
C ILE A 48 -17.24 -4.58 3.08
N PRO A 49 -17.63 -4.47 1.80
CA PRO A 49 -17.21 -3.36 0.97
C PRO A 49 -17.66 -2.01 1.53
N GLY A 50 -16.72 -1.06 1.64
CA GLY A 50 -16.97 0.28 2.17
C GLY A 50 -16.62 0.44 3.65
N ASP A 51 -16.53 -0.66 4.40
CA ASP A 51 -16.03 -0.64 5.76
C ASP A 51 -14.50 -0.52 5.80
N GLN A 52 -13.99 -0.08 6.95
CA GLN A 52 -12.55 -0.04 7.21
C GLN A 52 -11.96 -1.45 7.13
N LEU A 53 -10.86 -1.57 6.38
CA LEU A 53 -10.14 -2.83 6.23
C LEU A 53 -9.38 -3.16 7.53
N ASN A 54 -9.88 -4.11 8.31
CA ASN A 54 -9.26 -4.60 9.54
C ASN A 54 -8.71 -6.01 9.33
N SER A 55 -7.44 -6.13 8.92
CA SER A 55 -6.82 -7.42 8.62
C SER A 55 -5.37 -7.47 9.10
N LYS A 56 -5.10 -8.35 10.08
CA LYS A 56 -3.73 -8.55 10.62
C LYS A 56 -2.74 -8.97 9.54
N SER A 57 -3.16 -9.79 8.58
CA SER A 57 -2.29 -10.24 7.48
C SER A 57 -1.99 -9.10 6.50
N PHE A 58 -2.96 -8.22 6.26
CA PHE A 58 -2.74 -7.01 5.48
C PHE A 58 -1.76 -6.05 6.18
N ASP A 59 -1.94 -5.84 7.49
CA ASP A 59 -1.05 -5.00 8.29
C ASP A 59 0.40 -5.50 8.24
N SER A 60 0.60 -6.82 8.42
CA SER A 60 1.92 -7.44 8.29
C SER A 60 2.54 -7.24 6.91
N ALA A 61 1.76 -7.40 5.84
CA ALA A 61 2.24 -7.18 4.47
C ALA A 61 2.63 -5.70 4.24
N VAL A 62 1.86 -4.75 4.75
CA VAL A 62 2.18 -3.31 4.64
C VAL A 62 3.45 -2.99 5.41
N ILE A 63 3.64 -3.52 6.61
CA ILE A 63 4.86 -3.34 7.41
C ILE A 63 6.08 -3.86 6.66
N GLU A 64 5.99 -5.03 6.02
CA GLU A 64 7.08 -5.59 5.23
C GLU A 64 7.39 -4.72 3.99
N ILE A 65 6.36 -4.30 3.25
CA ILE A 65 6.52 -3.43 2.07
C ILE A 65 7.19 -2.11 2.46
N MET A 66 6.73 -1.47 3.55
CA MET A 66 7.26 -0.19 4.03
C MET A 66 8.64 -0.34 4.68
N GLY A 67 8.89 -1.43 5.41
CA GLY A 67 10.19 -1.71 6.02
C GLY A 67 11.31 -1.86 4.99
N ASN A 68 10.99 -2.31 3.78
CA ASN A 68 11.93 -2.34 2.67
C ASN A 68 12.24 -0.95 2.10
N ILE A 69 11.36 0.03 2.32
CA ILE A 69 11.52 1.40 1.82
C ILE A 69 12.32 2.26 2.81
N SER A 70 12.11 2.07 4.11
CA SER A 70 12.78 2.83 5.16
C SER A 70 14.22 2.41 5.43
N ARG A 71 14.71 1.36 4.77
CA ARG A 71 16.13 0.98 4.76
C ARG A 71 16.98 1.80 3.78
N PHE A 72 16.36 2.69 3.01
CA PHE A 72 17.02 3.64 2.11
C PHE A 72 16.87 5.06 2.66
#